data_AF-X1GVV5-F1
#
_entry.id   AF-X1GVV5-F1
#
_cell.length_a   1.000
_cell.length_b   1.000
_cell.length_c   1.000
_cell.angle_alpha   90.00
_cell.angle_beta   90.00
_cell.angle_gamma   90.00
#
_symmetry.space_group_name_H-M   'P 1'
#
loop_
_entity.id
_entity.type
_entity.pdbx_description
1 polymer ?
#
loop_
_entity_poly.entity_id
_entity_poly.type
_entity_poly.pdbx_seq_one_letter_code
_entity_poly.pdbx_strand_id
1 'polypeptide(L)'
;MSIENELRTATESPPLFNYLQELIPLEDIRDFASPKRIGSIDFVKGFAIVFIILAHSGSAWLNRENQYVYGILFSLMDFLGPSLFVFLSALSVIFSIKNKENILPPKVIRMRIFSRGAMIILIAMIYNVVSLTLDPLFSVPFPLSLWGWNILMFIGASQIFSFYALKLTKLYRGIIAILIVVFSNVIRDLIFVPGLEGNNLIVIVIHFIVIGPNPMVPLLPGLAICFISTIFG
;
A
#
# COMPACT_ATOMS: atom_id res chain seq x y z
N MET A 1 33.24 -29.36 -41.82
CA MET A 1 33.54 -28.24 -40.91
C MET A 1 34.75 -28.68 -40.10
N SER A 2 35.89 -27.98 -40.16
CA SER A 2 37.12 -28.47 -39.50
C SER A 2 37.02 -28.33 -37.98
N ILE A 3 37.69 -29.22 -37.24
CA ILE A 3 37.78 -29.26 -35.77
C ILE A 3 38.22 -27.90 -35.18
N GLU A 4 38.96 -27.11 -35.96
CA GLU A 4 39.43 -25.77 -35.62
C GLU A 4 38.31 -24.73 -35.54
N ASN A 5 37.18 -24.95 -36.24
CA ASN A 5 35.98 -24.10 -36.11
C ASN A 5 35.13 -24.45 -34.88
N GLU A 6 35.14 -25.70 -34.40
CA GLU A 6 34.44 -26.08 -33.15
C GLU A 6 35.19 -25.61 -31.89
N LEU A 7 36.53 -25.57 -31.94
CA LEU A 7 37.32 -25.09 -30.80
C LEU A 7 37.20 -23.57 -30.60
N ARG A 8 37.01 -22.81 -31.68
CA ARG A 8 36.84 -21.35 -31.65
C ARG A 8 35.48 -20.93 -31.06
N THR A 9 34.42 -21.67 -31.33
CA THR A 9 33.09 -21.41 -30.76
C THR A 9 32.99 -21.77 -29.27
N ALA A 10 33.87 -22.61 -28.74
CA ALA A 10 33.89 -22.98 -27.32
C ALA A 10 34.54 -21.92 -26.41
N THR A 11 35.36 -21.02 -26.94
CA THR A 11 36.03 -19.95 -26.17
C THR A 11 35.30 -18.62 -26.17
N GLU A 12 34.30 -18.44 -27.05
CA GLU A 12 33.46 -17.26 -27.04
C GLU A 12 32.30 -17.49 -26.08
N SER A 13 32.27 -16.73 -24.99
CA SER A 13 31.07 -16.67 -24.14
C SER A 13 29.87 -16.37 -25.03
N PRO A 14 28.81 -17.20 -25.02
CA PRO A 14 27.66 -16.95 -25.87
C PRO A 14 27.14 -15.53 -25.62
N PRO A 15 26.71 -14.80 -26.67
CA PRO A 15 26.23 -13.44 -26.50
C PRO A 15 25.10 -13.46 -25.46
N LEU A 16 25.15 -12.50 -24.53
CA LEU A 16 24.26 -12.42 -23.37
C LEU A 16 22.76 -12.51 -23.76
N PHE A 17 22.45 -12.11 -24.99
CA PHE A 17 21.15 -12.24 -25.62
C PHE A 17 20.67 -13.69 -25.82
N ASN A 18 21.56 -14.61 -26.21
CA ASN A 18 21.24 -16.03 -26.34
C ASN A 18 20.97 -16.66 -24.96
N TYR A 19 21.75 -16.28 -23.94
CA TYR A 19 21.52 -16.71 -22.55
C TYR A 19 20.17 -16.22 -21.98
N LEU A 20 19.71 -15.04 -22.41
CA LEU A 20 18.40 -14.50 -22.08
C LEU A 20 17.25 -15.19 -22.84
N GLN A 21 17.52 -15.74 -24.03
CA GLN A 21 16.54 -16.45 -24.85
C GLN A 21 16.40 -17.94 -24.48
N GLU A 22 17.43 -18.56 -23.92
CA GLU A 22 17.52 -20.03 -23.85
C GLU A 22 16.92 -20.69 -22.59
N LEU A 23 16.50 -19.96 -21.54
CA LEU A 23 16.11 -20.63 -20.27
C LEU A 23 14.89 -20.13 -19.50
N ILE A 24 14.08 -19.21 -20.03
CA ILE A 24 12.80 -18.89 -19.35
C ILE A 24 11.67 -18.80 -20.39
N PRO A 25 10.72 -19.75 -20.40
CA PRO A 25 9.52 -19.66 -21.23
C PRO A 25 8.83 -18.31 -20.97
N LEU A 26 8.52 -17.56 -22.03
CA LEU A 26 7.87 -16.26 -21.93
C LEU A 26 6.50 -16.38 -21.23
N GLU A 27 5.84 -17.51 -21.39
CA GLU A 27 4.60 -17.89 -20.70
C GLU A 27 4.79 -17.94 -19.18
N ASP A 28 5.90 -18.53 -18.70
CA ASP A 28 6.25 -18.56 -17.28
C ASP A 28 6.56 -17.15 -16.77
N ILE A 29 7.31 -16.33 -17.53
CA ILE A 29 7.56 -14.92 -17.16
C ILE A 29 6.25 -14.14 -17.01
N ARG A 30 5.27 -14.38 -17.89
CA ARG A 30 3.98 -13.70 -17.92
C ARG A 30 3.07 -14.13 -16.77
N ASP A 31 3.06 -15.42 -16.42
CA ASP A 31 2.35 -15.92 -15.24
C ASP A 31 2.98 -15.42 -13.94
N PHE A 32 4.30 -15.24 -13.89
CA PHE A 32 4.97 -14.60 -12.76
C PHE A 32 4.83 -13.07 -12.77
N ALA A 33 4.58 -12.43 -13.91
CA ALA A 33 4.43 -10.98 -14.05
C ALA A 33 3.19 -10.44 -13.33
N SER A 34 2.07 -11.16 -13.44
CA SER A 34 0.80 -10.76 -12.83
C SER A 34 0.70 -11.26 -11.38
N PRO A 35 0.27 -10.43 -10.42
CA PRO A 35 -0.10 -10.95 -9.10
C PRO A 35 -1.33 -11.85 -9.26
N LYS A 36 -1.21 -13.14 -8.94
CA LYS A 36 -2.34 -14.06 -8.86
C LYS A 36 -3.39 -13.46 -7.93
N ARG A 37 -4.55 -13.11 -8.48
CA ARG A 37 -5.66 -12.51 -7.73
C ARG A 37 -6.41 -13.60 -6.98
N ILE A 38 -6.81 -13.28 -5.75
CA ILE A 38 -7.60 -14.18 -4.91
C ILE A 38 -9.01 -13.63 -4.90
N GLY A 39 -9.92 -14.29 -5.65
CA GLY A 39 -11.28 -13.79 -5.87
C GLY A 39 -12.06 -13.55 -4.58
N SER A 40 -11.87 -14.38 -3.55
CA SER A 40 -12.51 -14.17 -2.25
C SER A 40 -12.04 -12.89 -1.56
N ILE A 41 -10.74 -12.56 -1.61
CA ILE A 41 -10.22 -11.32 -1.02
C ILE A 41 -10.72 -10.11 -1.81
N ASP A 42 -10.74 -10.20 -3.14
CA ASP A 42 -11.22 -9.11 -3.99
C ASP A 42 -12.73 -8.86 -3.80
N PHE A 43 -13.52 -9.92 -3.54
CA PHE A 43 -14.93 -9.80 -3.18
C PHE A 43 -15.13 -9.05 -1.85
N VAL A 44 -14.39 -9.41 -0.78
CA VAL A 44 -14.52 -8.72 0.52
C VAL A 44 -14.00 -7.27 0.42
N LYS A 45 -12.98 -6.99 -0.41
CA LYS A 45 -12.57 -5.60 -0.70
C LYS A 45 -13.69 -4.80 -1.35
N GLY A 46 -14.47 -5.42 -2.23
CA GLY A 46 -15.68 -4.81 -2.79
C GLY A 46 -16.66 -4.37 -1.70
N PHE A 47 -16.87 -5.21 -0.69
CA PHE A 47 -17.68 -4.86 0.49
C PHE A 47 -17.12 -3.65 1.27
N ALA A 48 -15.81 -3.59 1.45
CA ALA A 48 -15.16 -2.44 2.09
C ALA A 48 -15.37 -1.14 1.28
N ILE A 49 -15.33 -1.20 -0.05
CA ILE A 49 -15.63 -0.06 -0.93
C ILE A 49 -17.10 0.37 -0.78
N VAL A 50 -18.04 -0.58 -0.68
CA VAL A 50 -19.46 -0.27 -0.43
C VAL A 50 -19.62 0.52 0.87
N PHE A 51 -18.93 0.16 1.95
CA PHE A 51 -18.97 0.92 3.21
C PHE A 51 -18.46 2.35 3.04
N ILE A 52 -17.37 2.54 2.30
CA ILE A 52 -16.82 3.87 2.02
C ILE A 52 -17.84 4.71 1.22
N ILE A 53 -18.46 4.13 0.18
CA ILE A 53 -19.48 4.80 -0.61
C ILE A 53 -20.68 5.18 0.26
N LEU A 54 -21.16 4.28 1.11
CA LEU A 54 -22.31 4.53 1.98
C LEU A 54 -22.01 5.63 3.01
N ALA A 55 -20.81 5.66 3.60
CA ALA A 55 -20.40 6.72 4.51
C ALA A 55 -20.46 8.11 3.85
N HIS A 56 -19.91 8.22 2.63
CA HIS A 56 -19.78 9.51 1.95
C HIS A 56 -21.05 9.94 1.21
N SER A 57 -21.89 9.00 0.79
CA SER A 57 -23.18 9.30 0.16
C SER A 57 -24.30 9.49 1.18
N GLY A 58 -24.17 8.98 2.41
CA GLY A 58 -25.21 9.03 3.44
C GLY A 58 -25.74 10.44 3.74
N SER A 59 -24.92 11.47 3.61
CA SER A 59 -25.33 12.88 3.79
C SER A 59 -26.28 13.38 2.70
N ALA A 60 -26.23 12.79 1.49
CA ALA A 60 -27.13 13.12 0.40
C ALA A 60 -28.50 12.42 0.52
N TRP A 61 -28.56 11.28 1.21
CA TRP A 61 -29.78 10.48 1.37
C TRP A 61 -30.57 10.82 2.64
N LEU A 62 -29.92 11.38 3.66
CA LEU A 62 -30.54 11.65 4.96
C LEU A 62 -30.95 13.12 5.10
N ASN A 63 -32.20 13.35 5.50
CA ASN A 63 -32.73 14.67 5.84
C ASN A 63 -32.14 15.20 7.16
N ARG A 64 -32.23 16.52 7.39
CA ARG A 64 -31.70 17.21 8.59
C ARG A 64 -32.19 16.62 9.91
N GLU A 65 -33.39 16.06 9.94
CA GLU A 65 -33.97 15.41 11.14
C GLU A 65 -33.26 14.10 11.53
N ASN A 66 -32.65 13.42 10.57
CA ASN A 66 -31.94 12.14 10.76
C ASN A 66 -30.41 12.31 10.83
N GLN A 67 -29.93 13.54 11.06
CA GLN A 67 -28.50 13.84 11.02
C GLN A 67 -27.70 13.14 12.14
N TYR A 68 -28.35 12.79 13.26
CA TYR A 68 -27.73 11.96 14.30
C TYR A 68 -27.47 10.52 13.82
N VAL A 69 -28.39 9.94 13.03
CA VAL A 69 -28.22 8.61 12.41
C VAL A 69 -27.06 8.66 11.42
N TYR A 70 -26.99 9.73 10.62
CA TYR A 70 -25.85 9.97 9.74
C TYR A 70 -24.53 10.00 10.51
N GLY A 71 -24.45 10.74 11.62
CA GLY A 71 -23.23 10.82 12.42
C GLY A 71 -22.77 9.47 12.98
N ILE A 72 -23.69 8.64 13.46
CA ILE A 72 -23.38 7.28 13.95
C ILE A 72 -22.92 6.39 12.80
N LEU A 73 -23.66 6.39 11.69
CA LEU A 73 -23.35 5.55 10.53
C LEU A 73 -22.01 5.95 9.90
N PHE A 74 -21.78 7.25 9.73
CA PHE A 74 -20.52 7.80 9.23
C PHE A 74 -19.35 7.40 10.14
N SER A 75 -19.45 7.60 11.45
CA SER A 75 -18.38 7.27 12.39
C SER A 75 -18.00 5.78 12.36
N LEU A 76 -18.98 4.89 12.22
CA LEU A 76 -18.73 3.45 12.09
C LEU A 76 -18.14 3.08 10.73
N MET A 77 -18.73 3.57 9.65
CA MET A 77 -18.34 3.19 8.29
C MET A 77 -17.03 3.81 7.83
N ASP A 78 -16.72 5.04 8.26
CA ASP A 78 -15.47 5.73 7.94
C ASP A 78 -14.27 5.11 8.66
N PHE A 79 -14.49 4.45 9.80
CA PHE A 79 -13.46 3.62 10.44
C PHE A 79 -13.38 2.22 9.79
N LEU A 80 -14.51 1.52 9.68
CA LEU A 80 -14.55 0.12 9.25
C LEU A 80 -14.17 -0.07 7.78
N GLY A 81 -14.67 0.77 6.87
CA GLY A 81 -14.44 0.64 5.43
C GLY A 81 -12.95 0.72 5.07
N PRO A 82 -12.27 1.84 5.35
CA PRO A 82 -10.84 2.00 5.10
C PRO A 82 -9.98 0.95 5.84
N SER A 83 -10.28 0.66 7.11
CA SER A 83 -9.51 -0.33 7.89
C SER A 83 -9.60 -1.73 7.29
N LEU A 84 -10.81 -2.18 6.92
CA LEU A 84 -11.03 -3.47 6.28
C LEU A 84 -10.35 -3.53 4.91
N PHE A 85 -10.44 -2.44 4.13
CA PHE A 85 -9.80 -2.35 2.83
C PHE A 85 -8.27 -2.48 2.93
N VAL A 86 -7.64 -1.75 3.86
CA VAL A 86 -6.19 -1.80 4.10
C VAL A 86 -5.76 -3.19 4.60
N PHE A 87 -6.51 -3.78 5.52
CA PHE A 87 -6.25 -5.13 6.03
C PHE A 87 -6.22 -6.17 4.90
N LEU A 88 -7.24 -6.15 4.02
CA LEU A 88 -7.34 -7.06 2.88
C LEU A 88 -6.31 -6.77 1.80
N SER A 89 -5.95 -5.50 1.60
CA SER A 89 -4.84 -5.10 0.73
C SER A 89 -3.54 -5.76 1.19
N ALA A 90 -3.21 -5.66 2.49
CA ALA A 90 -2.03 -6.31 3.06
C ALA A 90 -2.08 -7.84 2.90
N LEU A 91 -3.23 -8.49 3.16
CA LEU A 91 -3.39 -9.94 2.93
C LEU A 91 -3.10 -10.35 1.49
N SER A 92 -3.60 -9.61 0.50
CA SER A 92 -3.30 -9.90 -0.91
C SER A 92 -1.80 -9.84 -1.22
N VAL A 93 -1.08 -8.89 -0.61
CA VAL A 93 0.37 -8.78 -0.78
C VAL A 93 1.07 -9.99 -0.19
N ILE A 94 0.68 -10.40 1.01
CA ILE A 94 1.27 -11.54 1.70
C ILE A 94 1.11 -12.82 0.89
N PHE A 95 -0.10 -13.11 0.42
CA PHE A 95 -0.32 -14.27 -0.45
C PHE A 95 0.47 -14.17 -1.76
N SER A 96 0.58 -12.96 -2.34
CA SER A 96 1.40 -12.76 -3.53
C SER A 96 2.89 -13.03 -3.28
N ILE A 97 3.41 -12.65 -2.11
CA ILE A 97 4.79 -12.94 -1.70
C ILE A 97 4.98 -14.44 -1.53
N LYS A 98 4.15 -15.09 -0.71
CA LYS A 98 4.25 -16.53 -0.43
C LYS A 98 4.15 -17.40 -1.67
N ASN A 99 3.28 -17.02 -2.61
CA ASN A 99 3.14 -17.73 -3.88
C ASN A 99 4.38 -17.57 -4.79
N LYS A 100 5.22 -16.54 -4.58
CA LYS A 100 6.41 -16.27 -5.39
C LYS A 100 7.72 -16.69 -4.73
N GLU A 101 7.72 -16.90 -3.41
CA GLU A 101 8.91 -17.15 -2.59
C GLU A 101 9.71 -18.38 -3.04
N ASN A 102 9.03 -19.41 -3.56
CA ASN A 102 9.66 -20.63 -4.07
C ASN A 102 9.98 -20.60 -5.56
N ILE A 103 9.65 -19.51 -6.25
CA ILE A 103 9.71 -19.45 -7.73
C ILE A 103 10.65 -18.34 -8.21
N LEU A 104 10.66 -17.20 -7.51
CA LEU A 104 11.46 -16.05 -7.87
C LEU A 104 12.49 -15.75 -6.78
N PRO A 105 13.68 -15.25 -7.14
CA PRO A 105 14.67 -14.84 -6.16
C PRO A 105 14.13 -13.68 -5.30
N PRO A 106 14.45 -13.64 -3.99
CA PRO A 106 13.87 -12.68 -3.05
C PRO A 106 14.18 -11.22 -3.41
N LYS A 107 15.29 -10.97 -4.11
CA LYS A 107 15.66 -9.63 -4.63
C LYS A 107 14.65 -9.11 -5.66
N VAL A 108 14.15 -9.97 -6.54
CA VAL A 108 13.19 -9.61 -7.59
C VAL A 108 11.80 -9.37 -6.98
N ILE A 109 11.38 -10.23 -6.05
CA ILE A 109 10.13 -10.06 -5.30
C ILE A 109 10.14 -8.71 -4.56
N ARG A 110 11.22 -8.43 -3.83
CA ARG A 110 11.41 -7.15 -3.12
C ARG A 110 11.31 -5.96 -4.05
N MET A 111 12.07 -5.96 -5.15
CA MET A 111 12.11 -4.82 -6.07
C MET A 111 10.73 -4.54 -6.67
N ARG A 112 9.99 -5.59 -7.03
CA ARG A 112 8.67 -5.44 -7.65
C ARG A 112 7.60 -4.96 -6.67
N ILE A 113 7.66 -5.40 -5.41
CA ILE A 113 6.74 -4.93 -4.36
C ILE A 113 7.08 -3.49 -3.98
N PHE A 114 8.37 -3.20 -3.83
CA PHE A 114 8.84 -1.86 -3.52
C PHE A 114 8.49 -0.86 -4.62
N SER A 115 8.74 -1.19 -5.89
CA SER A 115 8.41 -0.29 -7.01
C SER A 115 6.92 0.00 -7.12
N ARG A 116 6.07 -1.03 -6.94
CA ARG A 116 4.61 -0.86 -6.92
C ARG A 116 4.16 -0.02 -5.73
N GLY A 117 4.65 -0.32 -4.53
CA GLY A 117 4.31 0.44 -3.32
C GLY A 117 4.74 1.90 -3.41
N ALA A 118 5.99 2.14 -3.85
CA ALA A 118 6.55 3.47 -4.04
C ALA A 118 5.80 4.27 -5.10
N MET A 119 5.39 3.64 -6.22
CA MET A 119 4.58 4.30 -7.24
C MET A 119 3.23 4.77 -6.67
N ILE A 120 2.56 3.93 -5.87
CA ILE A 120 1.28 4.28 -5.24
C ILE A 120 1.48 5.42 -4.22
N ILE A 121 2.53 5.37 -3.41
CA ILE A 121 2.88 6.45 -2.47
C ILE A 121 3.13 7.76 -3.24
N LEU A 122 3.86 7.72 -4.36
CA LEU A 122 4.12 8.89 -5.18
C LEU A 122 2.81 9.49 -5.73
N ILE A 123 1.91 8.65 -6.25
CA ILE A 123 0.58 9.08 -6.68
C ILE A 123 -0.20 9.71 -5.52
N ALA A 124 -0.14 9.10 -4.33
CA ALA A 124 -0.79 9.60 -3.13
C ALA A 124 -0.26 10.98 -2.72
N MET A 125 1.06 11.18 -2.77
CA MET A 125 1.70 12.46 -2.47
C MET A 125 1.31 13.54 -3.47
N ILE A 126 1.27 13.22 -4.77
CA ILE A 126 0.82 14.16 -5.82
C ILE A 126 -0.66 14.52 -5.58
N TYR A 127 -1.52 13.53 -5.36
CA TYR A 127 -2.92 13.75 -5.03
C TYR A 127 -3.07 14.65 -3.80
N ASN A 128 -2.25 14.43 -2.77
CA ASN A 128 -2.28 15.22 -1.54
C ASN A 128 -1.97 16.71 -1.80
N VAL A 129 -0.91 17.00 -2.57
CA VAL A 129 -0.55 18.38 -2.95
C VAL A 129 -1.64 19.04 -3.81
N VAL A 130 -2.20 18.30 -4.76
CA VAL A 130 -3.29 18.79 -5.62
C VAL A 130 -4.57 19.05 -4.81
N SER A 131 -4.91 18.15 -3.90
CA SER A 131 -6.07 18.30 -3.01
C SER A 131 -5.91 19.54 -2.12
N LEU A 132 -4.73 19.75 -1.51
CA LEU A 132 -4.49 20.91 -0.65
C LEU A 132 -4.61 22.25 -1.37
N THR A 133 -4.25 22.29 -2.66
CA THR A 133 -4.31 23.53 -3.45
C THR A 133 -5.70 23.81 -4.02
N LEU A 134 -6.49 22.78 -4.32
CA LEU A 134 -7.80 22.91 -4.97
C LEU A 134 -8.99 22.91 -4.01
N ASP A 135 -8.91 22.19 -2.88
CA ASP A 135 -10.04 22.00 -1.97
C ASP A 135 -10.56 23.29 -1.32
N PRO A 136 -9.71 24.27 -0.92
CA PRO A 136 -10.18 25.57 -0.41
C PRO A 136 -10.94 26.41 -1.45
N LEU A 137 -10.74 26.15 -2.75
CA LEU A 137 -11.29 26.93 -3.85
C LEU A 137 -12.51 26.27 -4.51
N PHE A 138 -12.54 24.94 -4.58
CA PHE A 138 -13.51 24.23 -5.42
C PHE A 138 -14.23 23.06 -4.75
N SER A 139 -13.89 22.67 -3.51
CA SER A 139 -14.40 21.48 -2.81
C SER A 139 -14.36 20.22 -3.68
N VAL A 140 -13.42 19.30 -3.45
CA VAL A 140 -13.23 18.14 -4.35
C VAL A 140 -14.54 17.33 -4.49
N PRO A 141 -15.18 17.29 -5.68
CA PRO A 141 -16.51 16.71 -5.82
C PRO A 141 -16.44 15.19 -5.80
N PHE A 142 -17.51 14.56 -5.31
CA PHE A 142 -17.72 13.12 -5.50
C PHE A 142 -17.75 12.80 -7.00
N PRO A 143 -17.09 11.71 -7.49
CA PRO A 143 -16.43 10.63 -6.75
C PRO A 143 -14.93 10.85 -6.50
N LEU A 144 -14.35 12.00 -6.86
CA LEU A 144 -12.91 12.26 -6.71
C LEU A 144 -12.46 12.31 -5.24
N SER A 145 -13.40 12.57 -4.32
CA SER A 145 -13.22 12.49 -2.87
C SER A 145 -13.32 11.08 -2.28
N LEU A 146 -13.71 10.05 -3.06
CA LEU A 146 -13.79 8.65 -2.57
C LEU A 146 -12.43 8.11 -2.12
N TRP A 147 -11.36 8.57 -2.76
CA TRP A 147 -10.00 8.09 -2.54
C TRP A 147 -9.20 9.16 -1.83
N GLY A 148 -9.28 9.19 -0.50
CA GLY A 148 -8.42 10.07 0.29
C GLY A 148 -6.94 9.72 0.09
N TRP A 149 -6.07 10.74 0.18
CA TRP A 149 -4.61 10.57 0.12
C TRP A 149 -4.12 9.47 1.07
N ASN A 150 -4.76 9.36 2.25
CA ASN A 150 -4.54 8.34 3.26
C ASN A 150 -4.68 6.92 2.73
N ILE A 151 -5.76 6.61 2.02
CA ILE A 151 -6.04 5.25 1.53
C ILE A 151 -4.94 4.83 0.56
N LEU A 152 -4.55 5.72 -0.36
CA LEU A 152 -3.46 5.46 -1.30
C LEU A 152 -2.12 5.28 -0.57
N MET A 153 -1.81 6.14 0.40
CA MET A 153 -0.62 6.00 1.25
C MET A 153 -0.61 4.66 1.98
N PHE A 154 -1.73 4.24 2.58
CA PHE A 154 -1.84 2.95 3.26
C PHE A 154 -1.67 1.77 2.31
N ILE A 155 -2.26 1.80 1.11
CA ILE A 155 -2.07 0.75 0.12
C ILE A 155 -0.59 0.65 -0.23
N GLY A 156 0.05 1.76 -0.60
CA GLY A 156 1.46 1.76 -0.99
C GLY A 156 2.39 1.33 0.14
N ALA A 157 2.16 1.83 1.36
CA ALA A 157 2.90 1.43 2.55
C ALA A 157 2.67 -0.05 2.89
N SER A 158 1.43 -0.55 2.80
CA SER A 158 1.13 -1.96 3.09
C SER A 158 1.93 -2.92 2.21
N GLN A 159 2.21 -2.56 0.94
CA GLN A 159 3.07 -3.36 0.06
C GLN A 159 4.48 -3.51 0.66
N ILE A 160 5.10 -2.38 1.01
CA ILE A 160 6.48 -2.32 1.49
C ILE A 160 6.60 -2.99 2.85
N PHE A 161 5.76 -2.58 3.81
CA PHE A 161 5.84 -3.07 5.19
C PHE A 161 5.44 -4.54 5.31
N SER A 162 4.48 -5.05 4.52
CA SER A 162 4.15 -6.48 4.53
C SER A 162 5.35 -7.35 4.18
N PHE A 163 6.17 -6.93 3.21
CA PHE A 163 7.37 -7.68 2.82
C PHE A 163 8.40 -7.77 3.95
N TYR A 164 8.62 -6.69 4.70
CA TYR A 164 9.55 -6.69 5.82
C TYR A 164 8.98 -7.38 7.06
N ALA A 165 7.68 -7.21 7.33
CA ALA A 165 6.98 -7.84 8.44
C ALA A 165 7.03 -9.38 8.34
N LEU A 166 6.94 -9.93 7.12
CA LEU A 166 7.03 -11.38 6.89
C LEU A 166 8.38 -12.00 7.29
N LYS A 167 9.44 -11.20 7.43
CA LYS A 167 10.75 -11.68 7.92
C LYS A 167 10.83 -11.80 9.44
N LEU A 168 9.85 -11.24 10.15
CA LEU A 168 9.76 -11.30 11.61
C LEU A 168 8.91 -12.50 12.04
N THR A 169 9.05 -12.95 13.28
CA THR A 169 8.16 -13.98 13.85
C THR A 169 6.76 -13.40 14.12
N LYS A 170 5.74 -14.27 14.20
CA LYS A 170 4.35 -13.86 14.45
C LYS A 170 4.20 -13.01 15.73
N LEU A 171 4.95 -13.37 16.77
CA LEU A 171 4.96 -12.65 18.05
C LEU A 171 5.52 -11.22 17.88
N TYR A 172 6.65 -11.06 17.19
CA TYR A 172 7.22 -9.73 16.95
C TYR A 172 6.32 -8.84 16.07
N ARG A 173 5.61 -9.41 15.08
CA ARG A 173 4.62 -8.67 14.28
C ARG A 173 3.50 -8.10 15.16
N GLY A 174 2.98 -8.90 16.10
CA GLY A 174 1.96 -8.48 17.05
C GLY A 174 2.46 -7.41 18.03
N ILE A 175 3.66 -7.58 18.58
CA ILE A 175 4.29 -6.59 19.47
C ILE A 175 4.47 -5.26 18.74
N ILE A 176 5.01 -5.27 17.51
CA ILE A 176 5.19 -4.05 16.72
C ILE A 176 3.86 -3.37 16.43
N ALA A 177 2.82 -4.13 16.07
CA ALA A 177 1.49 -3.55 15.87
C ALA A 177 0.95 -2.85 17.13
N ILE A 178 1.07 -3.49 18.30
CA ILE A 178 0.64 -2.91 19.59
C ILE A 178 1.46 -1.65 19.89
N LEU A 179 2.78 -1.70 19.72
CA LEU A 179 3.65 -0.54 19.93
C LEU A 179 3.26 0.61 19.01
N ILE A 180 3.00 0.35 17.73
CA ILE A 180 2.56 1.38 16.79
C ILE A 180 1.25 2.01 17.27
N VAL A 181 0.26 1.23 17.70
CA VAL A 181 -1.02 1.78 18.20
C VAL A 181 -0.82 2.63 19.45
N VAL A 182 -0.08 2.13 20.44
CA VAL A 182 0.14 2.81 21.72
C VAL A 182 0.93 4.10 21.54
N PHE A 183 2.00 4.07 20.73
CA PHE A 183 2.87 5.22 20.52
C PHE A 183 2.45 6.13 19.35
N SER A 184 1.42 5.77 18.58
CA SER A 184 0.99 6.54 17.40
C SER A 184 0.73 8.01 17.73
N ASN A 185 0.00 8.29 18.81
CA ASN A 185 -0.33 9.67 19.20
C ASN A 185 0.91 10.45 19.64
N VAL A 186 1.81 9.80 20.40
CA VAL A 186 3.07 10.41 20.84
C VAL A 186 3.95 10.75 19.63
N ILE A 187 4.10 9.82 18.69
CA ILE A 187 4.88 10.03 17.47
C ILE A 187 4.25 11.13 16.61
N ARG A 188 2.91 11.16 16.50
CA ARG A 188 2.20 12.23 15.79
C ARG A 188 2.53 13.58 16.39
N ASP A 189 2.38 13.74 17.70
CA ASP A 189 2.58 15.04 18.35
C ASP A 189 4.04 15.50 18.27
N LEU A 190 5.00 14.57 18.33
CA LEU A 190 6.44 14.84 18.14
C LEU A 190 6.79 15.30 16.71
N ILE A 191 6.08 14.82 15.69
CA ILE A 191 6.35 15.15 14.28
C ILE A 191 5.48 16.34 13.81
N PHE A 192 4.34 16.58 14.43
CA PHE A 192 3.38 17.60 13.99
C PHE A 192 3.94 19.01 14.13
N VAL A 193 4.36 19.40 15.35
CA VAL A 193 4.83 20.76 15.64
C VAL A 193 6.11 21.09 14.86
N PRO A 194 7.18 20.25 14.89
CA PRO A 194 8.40 20.56 14.14
C PRO A 194 8.24 20.44 12.63
N GLY A 195 7.23 19.70 12.15
CA GLY A 195 6.93 19.55 10.73
C GLY A 195 6.20 20.75 10.12
N LEU A 196 5.35 21.42 10.91
CA LEU A 196 4.63 22.63 10.51
C LEU A 196 5.54 23.88 10.53
N GLU A 197 6.39 23.99 11.55
CA GLU A 197 7.30 25.13 11.74
C GLU A 197 8.69 24.88 11.13
N GLY A 198 8.88 23.72 10.49
CA GLY A 198 10.19 23.21 10.12
C GLY A 198 10.90 24.03 9.06
N ASN A 199 12.15 24.40 9.33
CA ASN A 199 13.09 24.94 8.33
C ASN A 199 13.89 23.82 7.61
N ASN A 200 13.68 22.55 8.00
CA ASN A 200 14.40 21.39 7.49
C ASN A 200 13.52 20.56 6.56
N LEU A 201 13.93 20.46 5.29
CA LEU A 201 13.22 19.72 4.24
C LEU A 201 12.94 18.25 4.62
N ILE A 202 13.84 17.59 5.34
CA ILE A 202 13.67 16.19 5.73
C ILE A 202 12.50 16.03 6.69
N VAL A 203 12.38 16.93 7.67
CA VAL A 203 11.31 16.90 8.67
C VAL A 203 9.96 17.19 8.02
N ILE A 204 9.91 18.13 7.07
CA ILE A 204 8.71 18.44 6.29
C ILE A 204 8.25 17.23 5.49
N VAL A 205 9.17 16.53 4.79
CA VAL A 205 8.82 15.34 4.00
C VAL A 205 8.31 14.22 4.90
N ILE A 206 8.95 13.98 6.05
CA ILE A 206 8.50 12.95 7.01
C ILE A 206 7.12 13.32 7.58
N HIS A 207 6.90 14.58 7.95
CA HIS A 207 5.60 15.06 8.39
C HIS A 207 4.52 14.81 7.34
N PHE A 208 4.80 15.13 6.08
CA PHE A 208 3.85 14.96 4.98
C PHE A 208 3.52 13.49 4.69
N ILE A 209 4.49 12.58 4.87
CA ILE A 209 4.30 11.14 4.67
C ILE A 209 3.55 10.49 5.83
N VAL A 210 3.89 10.86 7.08
CA VAL A 210 3.42 10.17 8.28
C VAL A 210 2.12 10.76 8.83
N ILE A 211 1.96 12.07 8.76
CA ILE A 211 0.80 12.80 9.28
C ILE A 211 -0.06 13.36 8.15
N GLY A 212 0.59 13.92 7.13
CA GLY A 212 -0.06 14.64 6.03
C GLY A 212 -0.92 15.83 6.51
N PRO A 213 -1.65 16.49 5.61
CA PRO A 213 -2.29 17.76 5.92
C PRO A 213 -3.44 17.67 6.92
N ASN A 214 -4.01 16.47 7.09
CA ASN A 214 -5.04 16.23 8.08
C ASN A 214 -4.49 15.30 9.18
N PRO A 215 -4.15 15.85 10.37
CA PRO A 215 -3.58 15.08 11.47
C PRO A 215 -4.54 14.07 12.09
N MET A 216 -5.80 14.03 11.66
CA MET A 216 -6.81 13.08 12.14
C MET A 216 -6.65 11.68 11.56
N VAL A 217 -5.89 11.51 10.48
CA VAL A 217 -5.76 10.23 9.75
C VAL A 217 -4.28 9.90 9.45
N PRO A 218 -3.44 9.73 10.49
CA PRO A 218 -2.02 9.46 10.31
C PRO A 218 -1.75 8.07 9.73
N LEU A 219 -0.57 7.88 9.13
CA LEU A 219 -0.13 6.62 8.53
C LEU A 219 0.07 5.49 9.56
N LEU A 220 0.39 5.83 10.81
CA LEU A 220 0.82 4.85 11.82
C LEU A 220 -0.27 3.84 12.19
N PRO A 221 -1.52 4.21 12.53
CA PRO A 221 -2.55 3.21 12.83
C PRO A 221 -2.82 2.23 11.68
N GLY A 222 -2.81 2.70 10.43
CA GLY A 222 -2.95 1.79 9.28
C GLY A 222 -1.74 0.88 9.06
N LEU A 223 -0.53 1.30 9.45
CA LEU A 223 0.62 0.40 9.51
C LEU A 223 0.43 -0.69 10.56
N ALA A 224 -0.14 -0.38 11.72
CA ALA A 224 -0.44 -1.41 12.73
C ALA A 224 -1.39 -2.49 12.16
N ILE A 225 -2.43 -2.08 11.42
CA ILE A 225 -3.35 -3.00 10.72
C ILE A 225 -2.58 -3.91 9.74
N CYS A 226 -1.61 -3.35 9.01
CA CYS A 226 -0.74 -4.12 8.11
C CYS A 226 0.07 -5.19 8.89
N PHE A 227 0.70 -4.83 10.00
CA PHE A 227 1.43 -5.80 10.84
C PHE A 227 0.50 -6.88 11.42
N ILE A 228 -0.71 -6.52 11.86
CA ILE A 228 -1.72 -7.51 12.32
C ILE A 228 -2.12 -8.44 11.17
N SER A 229 -2.39 -7.91 9.98
CA SER A 229 -2.71 -8.68 8.78
C SER A 229 -1.63 -9.73 8.46
N THR A 230 -0.36 -9.35 8.62
CA THR A 230 0.77 -10.27 8.40
C THR A 230 0.85 -11.43 9.39
N ILE A 231 0.13 -11.42 10.52
CA ILE A 231 0.08 -12.56 11.46
C ILE A 231 -0.68 -13.75 10.85
N PHE A 232 -1.73 -13.46 10.07
CA PHE A 232 -2.59 -14.46 9.42
C PHE A 232 -1.99 -15.05 8.14
N GLY A 233 -0.95 -14.38 7.62
CA GLY A 233 -0.19 -14.80 6.46
C GLY A 233 0.78 -15.91 6.75
#